data_AF-A0A8B9SY64-F1
#
_entry.id   AF-A0A8B9SY64-F1
#
_cell.length_a   1.000
_cell.length_b   1.000
_cell.length_c   1.000
_cell.angle_alpha   90.00
_cell.angle_beta   90.00
_cell.angle_gamma   90.00
#
_symmetry.space_group_name_H-M   'P 1'
#
loop_
_entity.id
_entity.type
_entity.pdbx_description
1 polymer ?
#
loop_
_entity_poly.entity_id
_entity_poly.type
_entity_poly.pdbx_seq_one_letter_code
_entity_poly.pdbx_strand_id
1 'polypeptide(L)'
;DGSMPKISFSPMILYNLSRKEQLERASWRPFTPSHYGPLNVTVNGTPCILFWAKRIMIKFENHTQLDLTEKTFGVHATVDVGDSNCSEDNAMLSLKFGDIGNLKGLVIRFLLTTSYYELSVQNWFSLHRLQLLYNHSVLATFNATRIYAPASYSFHCDHVSSLQRYDALLIPSSANDVSKLWEVTFIDFQIQGFNIQEGHFAYAKDCASFFSPAILMGLVMSLILLLVLAYALHMLIHLKSLDRHYECKASPAYFAQMKDNDMGDEKEPLRSSGNESYELRNQQFSKIYI
;
A
#
# COMPACT_ATOMS: atom_id res chain seq x y z
N ASP A 1 36.41 16.13 33.98
CA ASP A 1 36.67 16.11 32.53
C ASP A 1 36.24 14.79 31.91
N GLY A 2 35.05 14.78 31.29
CA GLY A 2 34.53 13.65 30.54
C GLY A 2 34.12 14.12 29.15
N SER A 3 35.01 13.95 28.17
CA SER A 3 34.76 14.27 26.77
C SER A 3 33.96 13.15 26.11
N MET A 4 32.72 13.44 25.70
CA MET A 4 31.95 12.57 24.80
C MET A 4 32.58 12.58 23.39
N PRO A 5 32.70 11.44 22.71
CA PRO A 5 33.16 11.40 21.33
C PRO A 5 32.08 11.99 20.40
N LYS A 6 32.45 13.03 19.64
CA LYS A 6 31.63 13.56 18.54
C LYS A 6 31.65 12.55 17.39
N ILE A 7 30.53 11.87 17.18
CA ILE A 7 30.30 11.02 16.01
C ILE A 7 30.12 11.95 14.80
N SER A 8 31.09 11.94 13.89
CA SER A 8 31.02 12.66 12.62
C SER A 8 30.25 11.81 11.61
N PHE A 9 29.05 12.23 11.23
CA PHE A 9 28.33 11.63 10.13
C PHE A 9 28.89 12.15 8.80
N SER A 10 29.14 11.25 7.86
CA SER A 10 29.54 11.59 6.48
C SER A 10 28.55 12.62 5.90
N PRO A 11 29.01 13.60 5.10
CA PRO A 11 28.12 14.52 4.39
C PRO A 11 27.08 13.79 3.54
N MET A 12 27.31 12.50 3.21
CA MET A 12 26.30 11.65 2.58
C MET A 12 25.03 11.43 3.40
N ILE A 13 25.22 11.20 4.70
CA ILE A 13 24.14 10.82 5.61
C ILE A 13 23.35 12.07 6.01
N LEU A 14 24.03 13.21 6.14
CA LEU A 14 23.40 14.49 6.48
C LEU A 14 22.48 15.00 5.36
N TYR A 15 22.84 14.80 4.08
CA TYR A 15 21.94 15.17 2.98
C TYR A 15 20.72 14.24 2.89
N ASN A 16 20.87 12.96 3.25
CA ASN A 16 19.77 12.00 3.19
C ASN A 16 18.79 12.21 4.33
N LEU A 17 19.30 12.57 5.52
CA LEU A 17 18.46 12.95 6.67
C LEU A 17 17.75 14.28 6.40
N SER A 18 18.45 15.27 5.82
CA SER A 18 17.86 16.53 5.38
C SER A 18 16.78 16.31 4.31
N ARG A 19 17.02 15.45 3.31
CA ARG A 19 16.02 15.10 2.28
C ARG A 19 14.82 14.33 2.86
N LYS A 20 15.03 13.45 3.84
CA LYS A 20 13.96 12.72 4.53
C LYS A 20 13.13 13.66 5.41
N GLU A 21 13.77 14.57 6.13
CA GLU A 21 13.09 15.66 6.83
C GLU A 21 12.39 16.62 5.87
N GLN A 22 12.93 16.88 4.68
CA GLN A 22 12.29 17.75 3.68
C GLN A 22 11.12 17.04 2.97
N LEU A 23 11.16 15.70 2.86
CA LEU A 23 10.08 14.88 2.33
C LEU A 23 8.96 14.69 3.37
N GLU A 24 9.30 14.49 4.64
CA GLU A 24 8.35 14.49 5.77
C GLU A 24 7.78 15.90 6.01
N ARG A 25 8.58 16.97 5.85
CA ARG A 25 8.09 18.36 5.94
C ARG A 25 7.34 18.81 4.68
N ALA A 26 7.47 18.09 3.55
CA ALA A 26 6.62 18.25 2.37
C ALA A 26 5.31 17.45 2.46
N SER A 27 5.24 16.40 3.29
CA SER A 27 3.97 15.73 3.64
C SER A 27 3.16 16.51 4.68
N TRP A 28 3.78 17.47 5.35
CA TRP A 28 3.12 18.46 6.20
C TRP A 28 3.24 19.86 5.60
N ARG A 29 2.74 20.06 4.38
CA ARG A 29 2.22 21.39 4.06
C ARG A 29 1.03 21.61 5.01
N PRO A 30 0.97 22.70 5.78
CA PRO A 30 -0.26 23.06 6.44
C PRO A 30 -1.32 23.13 5.36
N PHE A 31 -2.31 22.25 5.45
CA PHE A 31 -3.54 22.37 4.69
C PHE A 31 -4.01 23.81 4.86
N THR A 32 -3.94 24.61 3.79
CA THR A 32 -4.86 25.74 3.71
C THR A 32 -6.23 25.08 3.76
N PRO A 33 -7.06 25.33 4.80
CA PRO A 33 -8.35 24.70 4.89
C PRO A 33 -9.06 24.98 3.56
N SER A 34 -9.51 23.93 2.88
CA SER A 34 -10.68 24.09 2.03
C SER A 34 -11.67 24.87 2.89
N HIS A 35 -12.05 26.08 2.47
CA HIS A 35 -12.91 26.98 3.26
C HIS A 35 -14.32 26.38 3.52
N TYR A 36 -14.57 25.16 3.03
CA TYR A 36 -15.85 24.50 2.99
C TYR A 36 -15.76 23.09 3.56
N GLY A 37 -16.69 22.79 4.47
CA GLY A 37 -16.86 21.48 5.07
C GLY A 37 -17.54 20.47 4.12
N PRO A 38 -17.63 19.20 4.52
CA PRO A 38 -18.31 18.18 3.75
C PRO A 38 -19.80 18.48 3.61
N LEU A 39 -20.37 18.04 2.50
CA LEU A 39 -21.82 17.99 2.32
C LEU A 39 -22.39 16.94 3.28
N ASN A 40 -23.41 17.33 4.03
CA ASN A 40 -24.04 16.49 5.04
C ASN A 40 -25.52 16.29 4.73
N VAL A 41 -25.91 15.05 4.50
CA VAL A 41 -27.31 14.63 4.36
C VAL A 41 -27.76 14.01 5.67
N THR A 42 -28.78 14.62 6.26
CA THR A 42 -29.44 14.11 7.48
C THR A 42 -30.83 13.58 7.14
N VAL A 43 -31.21 12.46 7.74
CA VAL A 43 -32.56 11.88 7.66
C VAL A 43 -33.09 11.78 9.08
N ASN A 44 -34.26 12.39 9.34
CA ASN A 44 -34.86 12.46 10.67
C ASN A 44 -33.90 13.02 11.75
N GLY A 45 -33.06 13.99 11.40
CA GLY A 45 -32.09 14.63 12.31
C GLY A 45 -30.81 13.83 12.55
N THR A 46 -30.67 12.63 11.97
CA THR A 46 -29.46 11.81 12.07
C THR A 46 -28.64 11.91 10.78
N PRO A 47 -27.31 12.18 10.83
CA PRO A 47 -26.48 12.20 9.64
C PRO A 47 -26.39 10.80 9.02
N CYS A 48 -26.65 10.70 7.71
CA CYS A 48 -26.59 9.43 6.97
C CYS A 48 -25.54 9.43 5.86
N ILE A 49 -25.29 10.55 5.17
CA ILE A 49 -24.27 10.60 4.12
C ILE A 49 -23.40 11.84 4.32
N LEU A 50 -22.10 11.63 4.37
CA LEU A 50 -21.09 12.68 4.23
C LEU A 50 -20.39 12.53 2.89
N PHE A 51 -20.23 13.63 2.18
CA PHE A 51 -19.57 13.65 0.89
C PHE A 51 -18.69 14.90 0.74
N TRP A 52 -17.47 14.71 0.26
CA TRP A 52 -16.56 15.79 -0.04
C TRP A 52 -15.69 15.44 -1.25
N ALA A 53 -15.33 16.46 -2.02
CA ALA A 53 -14.36 16.36 -3.08
C ALA A 53 -13.67 17.71 -3.28
N LYS A 54 -12.36 17.71 -3.52
CA LYS A 54 -11.63 18.94 -3.88
C LYS A 54 -12.03 19.48 -5.24
N ARG A 55 -12.31 18.60 -6.22
CA ARG A 55 -12.88 18.99 -7.51
C ARG A 55 -13.92 18.00 -8.02
N ILE A 56 -14.98 18.52 -8.62
CA ILE A 56 -16.02 17.76 -9.31
C ILE A 56 -16.06 18.22 -10.77
N MET A 57 -15.43 17.46 -11.65
CA MET A 57 -15.35 17.77 -13.07
C MET A 57 -16.21 16.81 -13.88
N ILE A 58 -17.06 17.36 -14.74
CA ILE A 58 -17.82 16.59 -15.73
C ILE A 58 -17.59 17.13 -17.13
N LYS A 59 -17.66 16.26 -18.13
CA LYS A 59 -17.60 16.63 -19.54
C LYS A 59 -18.53 15.71 -20.31
N PHE A 60 -19.34 16.32 -21.18
CA PHE A 60 -20.26 15.59 -22.05
C PHE A 60 -19.78 15.72 -23.50
N GLU A 61 -19.45 14.60 -24.13
CA GLU A 61 -18.90 14.52 -25.49
C GLU A 61 -17.72 15.48 -25.70
N ASN A 62 -17.80 16.33 -26.72
CA ASN A 62 -16.81 17.34 -27.08
C ASN A 62 -17.15 18.72 -26.51
N HIS A 63 -18.06 18.80 -25.53
CA HIS A 63 -18.35 20.06 -24.86
C HIS A 63 -17.21 20.45 -23.91
N THR A 64 -17.25 21.70 -23.48
CA THR A 64 -16.31 22.22 -22.46
C THR A 64 -16.50 21.46 -21.15
N GLN A 65 -15.38 21.13 -20.52
CA GLN A 65 -15.39 20.55 -19.18
C GLN A 65 -16.00 21.56 -18.19
N LEU A 66 -16.92 21.10 -17.36
CA LEU A 66 -17.61 21.89 -16.34
C LEU A 66 -17.09 21.50 -14.95
N ASP A 67 -16.80 22.52 -14.14
CA ASP A 67 -16.43 22.38 -12.74
C ASP A 67 -17.66 22.68 -11.87
N LEU A 68 -18.11 21.68 -11.10
CA LEU A 68 -19.28 21.76 -10.22
C LEU A 68 -18.91 22.05 -8.76
N THR A 69 -17.62 22.21 -8.45
CA THR A 69 -17.11 22.29 -7.07
C THR A 69 -17.68 23.48 -6.32
N GLU A 70 -17.57 24.69 -6.87
CA GLU A 70 -18.08 25.92 -6.23
C GLU A 70 -19.60 25.88 -6.06
N LYS A 71 -20.33 25.23 -6.97
CA LYS A 71 -21.78 25.05 -6.84
C LYS A 71 -22.17 24.03 -5.78
N THR A 72 -21.27 23.10 -5.46
CA THR A 72 -21.50 22.02 -4.49
C THR A 72 -21.10 22.45 -3.08
N PHE A 73 -19.92 23.09 -2.93
CA PHE A 73 -19.32 23.37 -1.63
C PHE A 73 -19.09 24.86 -1.36
N GLY A 74 -19.16 25.74 -2.37
CA GLY A 74 -18.79 27.16 -2.23
C GLY A 74 -19.69 27.95 -1.26
N VAL A 75 -19.30 29.19 -0.92
CA VAL A 75 -20.07 30.09 -0.03
C VAL A 75 -21.53 30.26 -0.50
N HIS A 76 -21.72 30.26 -1.81
CA HIS A 76 -23.02 30.37 -2.46
C HIS A 76 -23.43 29.06 -3.12
N ALA A 77 -23.14 27.91 -2.49
CA ALA A 77 -23.55 26.61 -2.98
C ALA A 77 -25.05 26.60 -3.29
N THR A 78 -25.39 26.17 -4.51
CA THR A 78 -26.77 26.14 -5.02
C THR A 78 -27.29 24.72 -5.23
N VAL A 79 -26.49 23.71 -4.87
CA VAL A 79 -26.86 22.31 -5.04
C VAL A 79 -28.01 21.94 -4.09
N ASP A 80 -29.09 21.39 -4.64
CA ASP A 80 -30.20 20.85 -3.85
C ASP A 80 -29.96 19.37 -3.57
N VAL A 81 -30.01 19.01 -2.28
CA VAL A 81 -29.83 17.64 -1.78
C VAL A 81 -31.12 17.00 -1.29
N GLY A 82 -32.27 17.67 -1.43
CA GLY A 82 -33.55 17.25 -0.84
C GLY A 82 -34.10 15.92 -1.34
N ASP A 83 -33.68 15.44 -2.51
CA ASP A 83 -34.04 14.11 -3.03
C ASP A 83 -33.14 12.99 -2.48
N SER A 84 -32.16 13.32 -1.63
CA SER A 84 -31.32 12.32 -1.00
C SER A 84 -32.12 11.52 0.02
N ASN A 85 -31.90 10.21 0.07
CA ASN A 85 -32.60 9.33 0.98
C ASN A 85 -31.64 8.36 1.67
N CYS A 86 -32.11 7.83 2.79
CA CYS A 86 -31.38 6.85 3.58
C CYS A 86 -32.38 5.84 4.13
N SER A 87 -32.07 4.57 3.92
CA SER A 87 -32.74 3.42 4.51
C SER A 87 -31.69 2.58 5.23
N GLU A 88 -32.12 1.50 5.89
CA GLU A 88 -31.22 0.60 6.62
C GLU A 88 -30.12 0.02 5.71
N ASP A 89 -30.50 -0.43 4.52
CA ASP A 89 -29.58 -1.14 3.60
C ASP A 89 -29.10 -0.29 2.42
N ASN A 90 -29.85 0.75 2.04
CA ASN A 90 -29.56 1.56 0.86
C ASN A 90 -29.59 3.04 1.20
N ALA A 91 -28.69 3.81 0.61
CA ALA A 91 -28.68 5.26 0.72
C ALA A 91 -28.43 5.88 -0.65
N MET A 92 -29.13 6.97 -0.96
CA MET A 92 -28.96 7.70 -2.20
C MET A 92 -28.61 9.15 -1.89
N LEU A 93 -27.43 9.61 -2.31
CA LEU A 93 -27.11 11.04 -2.33
C LEU A 93 -27.48 11.59 -3.70
N SER A 94 -28.37 12.58 -3.75
CA SER A 94 -28.79 13.24 -4.99
C SER A 94 -28.35 14.70 -4.97
N LEU A 95 -27.41 15.05 -5.85
CA LEU A 95 -26.93 16.41 -6.06
C LEU A 95 -27.67 17.02 -7.26
N LYS A 96 -28.69 17.84 -7.01
CA LYS A 96 -29.41 18.55 -8.07
C LYS A 96 -28.77 19.90 -8.34
N PHE A 97 -28.40 20.11 -9.58
CA PHE A 97 -27.73 21.32 -10.03
C PHE A 97 -28.64 22.25 -10.84
N GLY A 98 -29.76 21.74 -11.36
CA GLY A 98 -30.61 22.48 -12.28
C GLY A 98 -29.91 22.70 -13.62
N ASP A 99 -30.11 23.85 -14.24
CA ASP A 99 -29.50 24.17 -15.52
C ASP A 99 -28.06 24.68 -15.33
N ILE A 100 -27.09 23.96 -15.90
CA ILE A 100 -25.66 24.34 -15.87
C ILE A 100 -25.09 24.34 -17.29
N GLY A 101 -24.70 25.52 -17.75
CA GLY A 101 -24.12 25.69 -19.09
C GLY A 101 -25.12 25.22 -20.16
N ASN A 102 -24.73 24.21 -20.93
CA ASN A 102 -25.56 23.58 -21.96
C ASN A 102 -26.40 22.40 -21.44
N LEU A 103 -26.22 21.98 -20.19
CA LEU A 103 -26.93 20.85 -19.58
C LEU A 103 -28.17 21.36 -18.86
N LYS A 104 -29.35 20.87 -19.23
CA LYS A 104 -30.60 21.20 -18.55
C LYS A 104 -30.92 20.19 -17.46
N GLY A 105 -31.36 20.65 -16.29
CA GLY A 105 -31.79 19.80 -15.18
C GLY A 105 -30.78 18.73 -14.78
N LEU A 106 -29.50 19.08 -14.66
CA LEU A 106 -28.44 18.16 -14.28
C LEU A 106 -28.62 17.68 -12.83
N VAL A 107 -28.54 16.37 -12.63
CA VAL A 107 -28.55 15.72 -11.31
C VAL A 107 -27.50 14.63 -11.26
N ILE A 108 -26.68 14.59 -10.22
CA ILE A 108 -25.72 13.50 -9.96
C ILE A 108 -26.22 12.69 -8.76
N ARG A 109 -26.43 11.39 -8.94
CA ARG A 109 -26.88 10.49 -7.87
C ARG A 109 -25.80 9.45 -7.55
N PHE A 110 -25.50 9.30 -6.27
CA PHE A 110 -24.64 8.25 -5.73
C PHE A 110 -25.52 7.24 -5.03
N LEU A 111 -25.50 5.98 -5.47
CA LEU A 111 -26.26 4.89 -4.88
C LEU A 111 -25.32 4.06 -4.03
N LEU A 112 -25.47 4.16 -2.71
CA LEU A 112 -24.73 3.42 -1.72
C LEU A 112 -25.57 2.24 -1.20
N THR A 113 -24.90 1.14 -0.92
CA THR A 113 -25.48 -0.03 -0.27
C THR A 113 -24.63 -0.41 0.94
N THR A 114 -25.25 -1.00 1.96
CA THR A 114 -24.54 -1.64 3.06
C THR A 114 -24.85 -3.13 3.11
N SER A 115 -23.87 -3.92 3.53
CA SER A 115 -23.99 -5.36 3.68
C SER A 115 -23.09 -5.86 4.80
N TYR A 116 -23.57 -6.84 5.55
CA TYR A 116 -22.79 -7.49 6.59
C TYR A 116 -21.85 -8.54 6.00
N TYR A 117 -20.55 -8.46 6.32
CA TYR A 117 -19.56 -9.44 5.91
C TYR A 117 -19.16 -10.32 7.09
N GLU A 118 -19.58 -11.58 7.05
CA GLU A 118 -19.32 -12.58 8.10
C GLU A 118 -17.84 -12.72 8.46
N LEU A 119 -16.95 -12.75 7.46
CA LEU A 119 -15.51 -12.91 7.68
C LEU A 119 -14.86 -11.77 8.45
N SER A 120 -15.42 -10.57 8.34
CA SER A 120 -14.94 -9.37 9.06
C SER A 120 -15.78 -9.03 10.27
N VAL A 121 -16.89 -9.75 10.50
CA VAL A 121 -17.87 -9.51 11.57
C VAL A 121 -18.28 -8.03 11.65
N GLN A 122 -18.46 -7.41 10.48
CA GLN A 122 -18.83 -5.99 10.40
C GLN A 122 -19.61 -5.65 9.13
N ASN A 123 -20.37 -4.57 9.19
CA ASN A 123 -21.00 -3.96 8.02
C ASN A 123 -19.96 -3.24 7.16
N TRP A 124 -20.09 -3.41 5.86
CA TRP A 124 -19.37 -2.66 4.85
C TRP A 124 -20.37 -1.87 4.02
N PHE A 125 -20.01 -0.65 3.66
CA PHE A 125 -20.75 0.08 2.64
C PHE A 125 -19.96 0.10 1.33
N SER A 126 -20.69 0.18 0.23
CA SER A 126 -20.12 0.33 -1.10
C SER A 126 -20.88 1.36 -1.89
N LEU A 127 -20.18 2.14 -2.71
CA LEU A 127 -20.83 2.88 -3.79
C LEU A 127 -21.11 1.88 -4.90
N HIS A 128 -22.37 1.57 -5.14
CA HIS A 128 -22.79 0.59 -6.14
C HIS A 128 -22.81 1.23 -7.54
N ARG A 129 -23.47 2.40 -7.65
CA ARG A 129 -23.65 3.10 -8.93
C ARG A 129 -23.53 4.61 -8.76
N LEU A 130 -23.08 5.25 -9.83
CA LEU A 130 -23.13 6.69 -10.01
C LEU A 130 -23.97 6.99 -11.24
N GLN A 131 -24.96 7.85 -11.08
CA GLN A 131 -25.94 8.17 -12.11
C GLN A 131 -25.91 9.65 -12.42
N LEU A 132 -25.85 10.02 -13.70
CA LEU A 132 -26.02 11.38 -14.18
C LEU A 132 -27.35 11.46 -14.92
N LEU A 133 -28.25 12.29 -14.41
CA LEU A 133 -29.50 12.62 -15.07
C LEU A 133 -29.37 14.01 -15.71
N TYR A 134 -29.74 14.16 -16.98
CA TYR A 134 -29.76 15.44 -17.67
C TYR A 134 -30.87 15.49 -18.71
N ASN A 135 -31.24 16.69 -19.16
CA ASN A 135 -32.39 16.94 -20.02
C ASN A 135 -33.68 16.31 -19.49
N HIS A 136 -33.83 16.25 -18.17
CA HIS A 136 -34.94 15.66 -17.40
C HIS A 136 -35.19 14.15 -17.57
N SER A 137 -34.77 13.51 -18.65
CA SER A 137 -35.08 12.09 -18.94
C SER A 137 -33.86 11.22 -19.25
N VAL A 138 -32.73 11.80 -19.63
CA VAL A 138 -31.57 11.02 -20.06
C VAL A 138 -30.74 10.64 -18.84
N LEU A 139 -30.51 9.33 -18.67
CA LEU A 139 -29.80 8.75 -17.54
C LEU A 139 -28.53 8.04 -18.02
N ALA A 140 -27.37 8.56 -17.63
CA ALA A 140 -26.09 7.87 -17.74
C ALA A 140 -25.78 7.15 -16.43
N THR A 141 -25.58 5.82 -16.47
CA THR A 141 -25.23 5.00 -15.31
C THR A 141 -23.80 4.44 -15.40
N PHE A 142 -23.00 4.74 -14.38
CA PHE A 142 -21.70 4.16 -14.12
C PHE A 142 -21.79 3.14 -12.98
N ASN A 143 -21.21 1.97 -13.18
CA ASN A 143 -20.92 1.02 -12.11
C ASN A 143 -19.65 1.48 -11.40
N ALA A 144 -19.76 1.68 -10.09
CA ALA A 144 -18.61 1.99 -9.26
C ALA A 144 -17.89 0.70 -8.89
N THR A 145 -16.60 0.62 -9.20
CA THR A 145 -15.77 -0.53 -8.89
C THR A 145 -14.76 -0.17 -7.82
N ARG A 146 -14.56 -1.08 -6.86
CA ARG A 146 -13.58 -0.92 -5.78
C ARG A 146 -13.80 0.31 -4.86
N ILE A 147 -14.99 0.87 -4.84
CA ILE A 147 -15.37 1.97 -3.93
C ILE A 147 -16.20 1.36 -2.78
N TYR A 148 -15.51 0.94 -1.73
CA TYR A 148 -16.13 0.31 -0.55
C TYR A 148 -15.25 0.48 0.68
N ALA A 149 -15.86 0.59 1.85
CA ALA A 149 -15.17 0.68 3.13
C ALA A 149 -16.03 0.07 4.26
N PRO A 150 -15.42 -0.28 5.40
CA PRO A 150 -16.19 -0.60 6.61
C PRO A 150 -17.18 0.52 6.92
N ALA A 151 -18.37 0.19 7.45
CA ALA A 151 -19.38 1.19 7.80
C ALA A 151 -18.88 2.20 8.84
N SER A 152 -17.95 1.80 9.71
CA SER A 152 -17.29 2.66 10.69
C SER A 152 -16.18 3.55 10.13
N TYR A 153 -15.89 3.48 8.82
CA TYR A 153 -14.83 4.20 8.14
C TYR A 153 -15.43 5.08 7.05
N SER A 154 -14.65 6.04 6.55
CA SER A 154 -14.94 6.72 5.29
C SER A 154 -14.12 6.09 4.16
N PHE A 155 -14.56 6.23 2.91
CA PHE A 155 -13.75 5.88 1.74
C PHE A 155 -13.09 7.13 1.20
N HIS A 156 -11.79 7.10 0.98
CA HIS A 156 -11.01 8.19 0.40
C HIS A 156 -10.23 7.73 -0.84
N CYS A 157 -10.12 8.60 -1.84
CA CYS A 157 -9.30 8.34 -3.02
C CYS A 157 -8.89 9.63 -3.72
N ASP A 158 -7.63 9.71 -4.15
CA ASP A 158 -7.12 10.87 -4.89
C ASP A 158 -7.91 11.12 -6.18
N HIS A 159 -8.33 10.05 -6.88
CA HIS A 159 -9.07 10.14 -8.12
C HIS A 159 -10.18 9.08 -8.20
N VAL A 160 -11.43 9.53 -8.33
CA VAL A 160 -12.53 8.67 -8.76
C VAL A 160 -13.00 9.16 -10.12
N SER A 161 -12.75 8.38 -11.18
CA SER A 161 -12.97 8.84 -12.55
C SER A 161 -13.48 7.73 -13.46
N SER A 162 -14.12 8.12 -14.56
CA SER A 162 -14.40 7.23 -15.70
C SER A 162 -13.26 7.10 -16.70
N LEU A 163 -12.20 7.90 -16.55
CA LEU A 163 -11.05 7.90 -17.46
C LEU A 163 -10.03 6.83 -17.10
N GLN A 164 -9.52 6.11 -18.11
CA GLN A 164 -8.54 5.03 -17.95
C GLN A 164 -7.23 5.48 -17.30
N ARG A 165 -6.82 6.74 -17.51
CA ARG A 165 -5.60 7.31 -16.91
C ARG A 165 -5.66 7.42 -15.38
N TYR A 166 -6.87 7.28 -14.80
CA TYR A 166 -7.14 7.35 -13.36
C TYR A 166 -7.82 6.05 -12.89
N ASP A 167 -7.34 4.90 -13.37
CA ASP A 167 -7.79 3.54 -13.06
C ASP A 167 -9.27 3.20 -13.40
N ALA A 168 -10.02 4.17 -13.93
CA ALA A 168 -11.42 4.04 -14.34
C ALA A 168 -12.32 3.35 -13.29
N LEU A 169 -12.31 3.86 -12.04
CA LEU A 169 -13.18 3.34 -10.98
C LEU A 169 -14.68 3.44 -11.31
N LEU A 170 -15.07 4.35 -12.21
CA LEU A 170 -16.43 4.50 -12.71
C LEU A 170 -16.54 3.93 -14.13
N ILE A 171 -17.16 2.76 -14.27
CA ILE A 171 -17.25 2.05 -15.56
C ILE A 171 -18.67 2.18 -16.12
N PRO A 172 -18.87 2.60 -17.39
CA PRO A 172 -20.19 2.61 -18.03
C PRO A 172 -20.92 1.26 -17.87
N SER A 173 -22.18 1.27 -17.43
CA SER A 173 -22.89 0.02 -17.11
C SER A 173 -23.19 -0.86 -18.32
N SER A 174 -23.25 -0.30 -19.54
CA SER A 174 -23.47 -1.04 -20.78
C SER A 174 -22.65 -0.47 -21.93
N ALA A 175 -22.33 -1.32 -22.91
CA ALA A 175 -21.57 -0.93 -24.10
C ALA A 175 -22.30 0.07 -25.00
N ASN A 176 -23.64 0.13 -24.95
CA ASN A 176 -24.45 1.06 -25.74
C ASN A 176 -25.04 2.18 -24.88
N ASP A 177 -24.54 2.36 -23.67
CA ASP A 177 -25.05 3.38 -22.74
C ASP A 177 -24.48 4.76 -23.06
N VAL A 178 -25.32 5.78 -22.89
CA VAL A 178 -24.96 7.20 -23.04
C VAL A 178 -23.83 7.61 -22.09
N SER A 179 -23.59 6.84 -21.03
CA SER A 179 -22.47 6.98 -20.10
C SER A 179 -21.09 7.02 -20.75
N LYS A 180 -20.90 6.40 -21.93
CA LYS A 180 -19.61 6.48 -22.65
C LYS A 180 -19.29 7.87 -23.17
N LEU A 181 -20.32 8.70 -23.36
CA LEU A 181 -20.18 10.08 -23.79
C LEU A 181 -19.77 11.00 -22.63
N TRP A 182 -19.82 10.49 -21.40
CA TRP A 182 -19.54 11.26 -20.19
C TRP A 182 -18.14 10.94 -19.64
N GLU A 183 -17.36 12.00 -19.44
CA GLU A 183 -16.16 11.93 -18.60
C GLU A 183 -16.51 12.54 -17.24
N VAL A 184 -16.40 11.74 -16.18
CA VAL A 184 -16.67 12.16 -14.81
C VAL A 184 -15.38 11.99 -14.02
N THR A 185 -14.96 13.01 -13.28
CA THR A 185 -13.74 12.98 -12.47
C THR A 185 -13.94 13.75 -11.18
N PHE A 186 -13.78 13.03 -10.07
CA PHE A 186 -13.65 13.59 -8.73
C PHE A 186 -12.18 13.57 -8.33
N ILE A 187 -11.69 14.68 -7.79
CA ILE A 187 -10.33 14.80 -7.24
C ILE A 187 -10.45 14.92 -5.72
N ASP A 188 -9.64 14.15 -4.99
CA ASP A 188 -9.61 14.14 -3.52
C ASP A 188 -11.00 13.76 -2.97
N PHE A 189 -11.50 12.61 -3.41
CA PHE A 189 -12.87 12.15 -3.18
C PHE A 189 -12.96 11.47 -1.82
N GLN A 190 -13.90 11.90 -0.98
CA GLN A 190 -14.21 11.24 0.28
C GLN A 190 -15.72 11.08 0.47
N ILE A 191 -16.17 9.87 0.83
CA ILE A 191 -17.58 9.57 1.08
C ILE A 191 -17.74 8.60 2.24
N GLN A 192 -18.80 8.79 3.03
CA GLN A 192 -19.21 7.87 4.09
C GLN A 192 -20.72 7.79 4.12
N GLY A 193 -21.26 6.58 4.24
CA GLY A 193 -22.69 6.31 4.36
C GLY A 193 -23.05 5.57 5.65
N PHE A 194 -24.30 5.68 6.04
CA PHE A 194 -24.96 4.93 7.13
C PHE A 194 -24.49 5.29 8.54
N ASN A 195 -23.27 4.92 8.92
CA ASN A 195 -22.80 5.03 10.31
C ASN A 195 -21.87 6.25 10.48
N ILE A 196 -22.47 7.44 10.56
CA ILE A 196 -21.75 8.70 10.78
C ILE A 196 -21.93 9.15 12.23
N GLN A 197 -20.82 9.46 12.88
CA GLN A 197 -20.78 9.97 14.25
C GLN A 197 -20.42 11.44 14.24
N GLU A 198 -21.14 12.24 15.04
CA GLU A 198 -20.85 13.67 15.28
C GLU A 198 -20.84 14.55 14.01
N GLY A 199 -21.36 14.05 12.89
CA GLY A 199 -21.39 14.76 11.61
C GLY A 199 -20.02 14.98 10.98
N HIS A 200 -19.01 14.18 11.33
CA HIS A 200 -17.65 14.25 10.78
C HIS A 200 -17.26 12.92 10.12
N PHE A 201 -16.31 12.97 9.18
CA PHE A 201 -15.80 11.75 8.59
C PHE A 201 -15.07 10.90 9.63
N ALA A 202 -15.36 9.61 9.63
CA ALA A 202 -14.55 8.63 10.33
C ALA A 202 -13.24 8.36 9.58
N TYR A 203 -12.38 7.52 10.17
CA TYR A 203 -11.08 7.18 9.61
C TYR A 203 -11.18 6.77 8.14
N ALA A 204 -10.30 7.34 7.31
CA ALA A 204 -10.32 7.14 5.87
C ALA A 204 -9.66 5.82 5.46
N LYS A 205 -10.39 5.00 4.71
CA LYS A 205 -9.85 3.89 3.94
C LYS A 205 -9.50 4.38 2.55
N ASP A 206 -8.21 4.39 2.23
CA ASP A 206 -7.73 4.76 0.91
C ASP A 206 -8.02 3.69 -0.15
N CYS A 207 -8.23 4.14 -1.39
CA CYS A 207 -8.45 3.28 -2.56
C CYS A 207 -7.18 2.55 -3.02
N ALA A 208 -6.00 3.05 -2.65
CA ALA A 208 -4.72 2.42 -2.92
C ALA A 208 -4.20 1.72 -1.66
N SER A 209 -3.64 0.52 -1.84
CA SER A 209 -2.86 -0.13 -0.79
C SER A 209 -1.50 0.55 -0.64
N PHE A 210 -0.96 0.58 0.58
CA PHE A 210 0.37 1.14 0.86
C PHE A 210 1.47 0.60 -0.07
N PHE A 211 1.36 -0.66 -0.50
CA PHE A 211 2.24 -1.25 -1.50
C PHE A 211 1.41 -1.93 -2.60
N SER A 212 1.79 -1.70 -3.85
CA SER A 212 1.25 -2.48 -4.97
C SER A 212 1.71 -3.94 -4.85
N PRO A 213 0.97 -4.90 -5.43
CA PRO A 213 1.39 -6.30 -5.47
C PRO A 213 2.80 -6.46 -6.08
N ALA A 214 3.13 -5.67 -7.10
CA ALA A 214 4.44 -5.69 -7.74
C ALA A 214 5.56 -5.24 -6.80
N ILE A 215 5.35 -4.15 -6.04
CA ILE A 215 6.34 -3.67 -5.05
C ILE A 215 6.51 -4.70 -3.94
N LEU A 216 5.42 -5.29 -3.45
CA LEU A 216 5.48 -6.32 -2.42
C LEU A 216 6.29 -7.54 -2.90
N MET A 217 6.02 -8.05 -4.10
CA MET A 217 6.79 -9.16 -4.68
C MET A 217 8.26 -8.79 -4.85
N GLY A 218 8.57 -7.56 -5.30
CA GLY A 218 9.94 -7.06 -5.40
C GLY A 218 10.66 -7.00 -4.06
N LEU A 219 10.00 -6.51 -3.01
CA LEU A 219 10.55 -6.46 -1.66
C LEU A 219 10.82 -7.85 -1.10
N VAL A 220 9.89 -8.79 -1.29
CA VAL A 220 10.05 -10.19 -0.87
C VAL A 220 11.24 -10.84 -1.58
N MET A 221 11.33 -10.70 -2.90
CA MET A 221 12.46 -11.25 -3.67
C MET A 221 13.79 -10.61 -3.29
N SER A 222 13.81 -9.29 -3.10
CA SER A 222 15.01 -8.57 -2.63
C SER A 222 15.46 -9.06 -1.27
N LEU A 223 14.53 -9.28 -0.33
CA LEU A 223 14.85 -9.82 0.99
C LEU A 223 15.43 -11.24 0.90
N ILE A 224 14.87 -12.11 0.06
CA ILE A 224 15.38 -13.47 -0.15
C ILE A 224 16.82 -13.43 -0.68
N LEU A 225 17.11 -12.61 -1.70
CA LEU A 225 18.45 -12.49 -2.26
C LEU A 225 19.45 -11.93 -1.24
N LEU A 226 19.03 -10.96 -0.42
CA LEU A 226 19.85 -10.43 0.66
C LEU A 226 20.20 -11.50 1.71
N LEU A 227 19.25 -12.36 2.07
CA LEU A 227 19.49 -13.47 2.99
C LEU A 227 20.47 -14.50 2.40
N VAL A 228 20.31 -14.85 1.11
CA VAL A 228 21.25 -15.75 0.42
C VAL A 228 22.65 -15.16 0.37
N LEU A 229 22.77 -13.88 0.03
CA LEU A 229 24.05 -13.17 0.01
C LEU A 229 24.69 -13.12 1.41
N ALA A 230 23.92 -12.80 2.44
CA ALA A 230 24.39 -12.78 3.81
C ALA A 230 24.89 -14.16 4.26
N TYR A 231 24.19 -15.23 3.89
CA TYR A 231 24.62 -16.60 4.17
C TYR A 231 25.92 -16.96 3.44
N ALA A 232 26.03 -16.63 2.15
CA ALA A 232 27.25 -16.88 1.38
C ALA A 232 28.46 -16.13 1.98
N LEU A 233 28.28 -14.86 2.36
CA LEU A 233 29.30 -14.06 3.02
C LEU A 233 29.66 -14.63 4.40
N HIS A 234 28.67 -15.06 5.18
CA HIS A 234 28.90 -15.74 6.46
C HIS A 234 29.75 -17.00 6.29
N MET A 235 29.42 -17.83 5.29
CA MET A 235 30.21 -19.03 4.96
C MET A 235 31.64 -18.68 4.51
N LEU A 236 31.82 -17.63 3.71
CA LEU A 236 33.14 -17.19 3.27
C LEU A 236 34.00 -16.70 4.45
N ILE A 237 33.42 -15.93 5.37
CA ILE A 237 34.10 -15.47 6.60
C ILE A 237 34.47 -16.67 7.48
N HIS A 238 33.56 -17.63 7.64
CA HIS A 238 33.80 -18.84 8.42
C HIS A 238 34.96 -19.68 7.84
N LEU A 239 34.98 -19.89 6.52
CA LEU A 239 36.07 -20.60 5.84
C LEU A 239 37.40 -19.87 6.01
N LYS A 240 37.42 -18.54 5.84
CA LYS A 240 38.62 -17.73 6.06
C LYS A 240 39.12 -17.80 7.51
N SER A 241 38.20 -17.89 8.47
CA SER A 241 38.54 -18.08 9.88
C SER A 241 39.18 -19.44 10.15
N LEU A 242 38.66 -20.51 9.54
CA LEU A 242 39.23 -21.85 9.63
C LEU A 242 40.63 -21.91 9.00
N ASP A 243 40.78 -21.37 7.78
CA ASP A 243 42.05 -21.33 7.06
C ASP A 243 43.16 -20.66 7.87
N ARG A 244 42.89 -19.47 8.43
CA ARG A 244 43.83 -18.76 9.32
C ARG A 244 44.19 -19.55 10.58
N HIS A 245 43.24 -20.32 11.13
CA HIS A 245 43.49 -21.19 12.28
C HIS A 245 44.41 -22.36 11.92
N TYR A 246 44.27 -22.93 10.72
CA TYR A 246 45.14 -23.99 10.22
C TYR A 246 46.54 -23.48 9.87
N GLU A 247 46.68 -22.28 9.28
CA GLU A 247 47.99 -21.67 9.07
C GLU A 247 48.74 -21.43 10.40
N CYS A 248 48.04 -20.99 11.46
CA CYS A 248 48.65 -20.88 12.80
C CYS A 248 49.10 -22.23 13.37
N LYS A 249 48.37 -23.32 13.10
CA LYS A 249 48.72 -24.67 13.54
C LYS A 249 49.83 -25.32 12.71
N ALA A 250 49.98 -24.94 11.44
CA ALA A 250 51.04 -25.42 10.55
C ALA A 250 52.38 -24.70 10.77
N SER A 251 52.44 -23.71 11.67
CA SER A 251 53.69 -23.08 12.09
C SER A 251 54.62 -24.12 12.76
N PRO A 252 55.93 -24.13 12.45
CA PRO A 252 56.83 -25.29 12.61
C PRO A 252 57.27 -25.58 14.06
N ALA A 253 56.43 -25.33 15.05
CA ALA A 253 56.70 -25.66 16.45
C ALA A 253 56.32 -27.10 16.84
N TYR A 254 55.74 -27.90 15.91
CA TYR A 254 55.20 -29.23 16.21
C TYR A 254 55.71 -30.39 15.33
N PHE A 255 56.74 -30.16 14.50
CA PHE A 255 57.51 -31.26 13.93
C PHE A 255 58.79 -31.42 14.74
N ALA A 256 58.72 -32.26 15.78
CA ALA A 256 59.91 -32.73 16.48
C ALA A 256 60.87 -33.36 15.45
N GLN A 257 62.11 -32.88 15.43
CA GLN A 257 63.20 -33.43 14.63
C GLN A 257 63.22 -34.96 14.76
N MET A 258 62.97 -35.68 13.66
CA MET A 258 63.42 -37.06 13.55
C MET A 258 64.93 -37.05 13.49
N LYS A 259 65.53 -37.39 14.64
CA LYS A 259 66.96 -37.58 14.82
C LYS A 259 67.37 -38.87 14.12
N ASP A 260 68.12 -38.69 13.04
CA ASP A 260 68.86 -39.73 12.32
C ASP A 260 69.80 -40.46 13.30
N ASN A 261 69.77 -41.80 13.30
CA ASN A 261 70.77 -42.63 13.97
C ASN A 261 70.87 -44.00 13.29
N ASP A 262 72.12 -44.44 13.22
CA ASP A 262 72.75 -45.34 12.27
C ASP A 262 72.76 -46.83 12.69
N MET A 263 72.91 -47.70 11.68
CA MET A 263 73.47 -49.07 11.62
C MET A 263 72.83 -50.28 12.33
N GLY A 264 72.51 -51.28 11.50
CA GLY A 264 72.86 -52.69 11.75
C GLY A 264 71.70 -53.65 12.01
N ASP A 265 71.26 -54.40 10.99
CA ASP A 265 71.60 -55.82 10.79
C ASP A 265 70.60 -56.47 9.81
N GLU A 266 71.13 -57.36 8.97
CA GLU A 266 70.39 -58.02 7.91
C GLU A 266 69.35 -59.02 8.45
N LYS A 267 68.18 -59.09 7.79
CA LYS A 267 67.55 -60.30 7.22
C LYS A 267 66.08 -60.07 6.88
N GLU A 268 65.72 -60.29 5.61
CA GLU A 268 64.39 -60.78 5.26
C GLU A 268 64.24 -62.25 5.71
N PRO A 269 63.03 -62.66 6.12
CA PRO A 269 62.27 -63.50 5.19
C PRO A 269 60.74 -63.31 5.22
N LEU A 270 60.17 -63.36 4.00
CA LEU A 270 58.96 -64.09 3.60
C LEU A 270 57.62 -63.91 4.36
N ARG A 271 56.66 -63.39 3.60
CA ARG A 271 55.35 -63.99 3.27
C ARG A 271 54.42 -64.33 4.45
N SER A 272 53.35 -63.53 4.62
CA SER A 272 52.10 -64.04 5.19
C SER A 272 50.87 -63.37 4.56
N SER A 273 50.00 -64.22 4.05
CA SER A 273 48.63 -63.94 3.64
C SER A 273 47.76 -63.71 4.88
N GLY A 274 46.88 -62.72 4.87
CA GLY A 274 45.92 -62.56 5.97
C GLY A 274 45.12 -61.28 5.90
N ASN A 275 43.96 -61.38 5.27
CA ASN A 275 42.79 -60.51 5.43
C ASN A 275 42.69 -59.93 6.85
N GLU A 276 42.47 -58.62 7.01
CA GLU A 276 41.65 -58.10 8.10
C GLU A 276 41.13 -56.70 7.80
N SER A 277 39.91 -56.47 8.27
CA SER A 277 38.94 -55.54 7.75
C SER A 277 38.58 -54.50 8.82
N TYR A 278 38.32 -53.26 8.37
CA TYR A 278 37.60 -52.13 9.01
C TYR A 278 37.84 -51.81 10.50
N GLU A 279 38.22 -50.56 10.79
CA GLU A 279 37.55 -49.70 11.79
C GLU A 279 37.93 -48.21 11.54
N LEU A 280 37.03 -47.45 10.91
CA LEU A 280 37.08 -45.99 10.95
C LEU A 280 36.58 -45.54 12.33
N ARG A 281 37.53 -45.32 13.24
CA ARG A 281 37.28 -44.81 14.59
C ARG A 281 36.82 -43.35 14.53
N ASN A 282 35.57 -43.14 14.91
CA ASN A 282 34.92 -41.87 15.25
C ASN A 282 35.89 -40.88 15.92
N GLN A 283 36.19 -39.76 15.26
CA GLN A 283 36.76 -38.57 15.90
C GLN A 283 35.63 -37.67 16.42
N GLN A 284 35.23 -38.00 17.64
CA GLN A 284 34.84 -37.13 18.75
C GLN A 284 34.53 -35.64 18.44
N PHE A 285 33.24 -35.32 18.54
CA PHE A 285 32.68 -33.98 18.66
C PHE A 285 33.49 -33.11 19.64
N SER A 286 34.07 -32.02 19.14
CA SER A 286 34.65 -30.99 19.99
C SER A 286 33.55 -30.12 20.59
N LYS A 287 33.56 -30.02 21.92
CA LYS A 287 32.70 -29.21 22.78
C LYS A 287 32.59 -27.76 22.30
N ILE A 288 31.35 -27.29 22.15
CA ILE A 288 31.00 -25.87 22.19
C ILE A 288 31.08 -25.45 23.67
N TYR A 289 31.98 -24.52 23.98
CA TYR A 289 31.93 -23.79 25.25
C TYR A 289 30.91 -22.64 25.09
N ILE A 290 30.03 -22.55 26.08
CA ILE A 290 29.05 -21.47 26.32
C ILE A 290 29.78 -20.16 26.58
#